data_AF-X0XH29-F1
#
_entry.id   AF-X0XH29-F1
#
_cell.length_a   1.000
_cell.length_b   1.000
_cell.length_c   1.000
_cell.angle_alpha   90.00
_cell.angle_beta   90.00
_cell.angle_gamma   90.00
#
_symmetry.space_group_name_H-M   'P 1'
#
loop_
_entity.id
_entity.type
_entity.pdbx_description
1 polymer ?
#
loop_
_entity_poly.entity_id
_entity_poly.type
_entity_poly.pdbx_seq_one_letter_code
_entity_poly.pdbx_strand_id
1 'polypeptide(L)'
;GDDVWYGTMNGGVICYNKTDSTWKIFTTIDGLPSNDVRSVFIEEDGTVWIGTKDGVAIFDGTDWKILNILYDHHDPNQIYAIYKDSKGLMWFGLVGAIATFDGNDIEIFFIDGRCTQIFEDSLHTMWFNIEKALLSFNGVEWKTHMEKPPYFMYVFSAVIDKNDVIWIESFLRILSFDTT
;
A
#
# COMPACT_ATOMS: atom_id res chain seq x y z
N GLY A 1 -7.34 18.64 -3.29
CA GLY A 1 -8.46 19.25 -2.54
C GLY A 1 -8.49 18.65 -1.15
N ASP A 2 -9.15 19.29 -0.18
CA ASP A 2 -9.13 18.85 1.23
C ASP A 2 -10.08 17.66 1.54
N ASP A 3 -10.58 16.98 0.51
CA ASP A 3 -11.52 15.86 0.64
C ASP A 3 -10.90 14.70 1.44
N VAL A 4 -11.73 14.00 2.20
CA VAL A 4 -11.29 12.86 3.02
C VAL A 4 -11.90 11.58 2.46
N TRP A 5 -11.03 10.60 2.21
CA TRP A 5 -11.43 9.32 1.64
C TRP A 5 -11.26 8.20 2.66
N TYR A 6 -12.29 7.37 2.79
CA TYR A 6 -12.36 6.26 3.73
C TYR A 6 -12.58 4.97 2.97
N GLY A 7 -11.64 4.03 3.08
CA GLY A 7 -11.85 2.66 2.66
C GLY A 7 -12.73 1.91 3.66
N THR A 8 -13.64 1.08 3.16
CA THR A 8 -14.50 0.25 4.02
C THR A 8 -14.43 -1.22 3.61
N MET A 9 -14.65 -2.10 4.58
CA MET A 9 -14.82 -3.52 4.31
C MET A 9 -16.22 -3.75 3.74
N ASN A 10 -16.29 -4.17 2.47
CA ASN A 10 -17.51 -4.49 1.71
C ASN A 10 -18.49 -3.34 1.42
N GLY A 11 -18.20 -2.10 1.85
CA GLY A 11 -19.05 -0.93 1.61
C GLY A 11 -18.59 0.00 0.49
N GLY A 12 -17.45 -0.29 -0.14
CA GLY A 12 -16.81 0.59 -1.12
C GLY A 12 -15.96 1.68 -0.46
N VAL A 13 -15.79 2.80 -1.16
CA VAL A 13 -15.05 3.96 -0.64
C VAL A 13 -16.01 5.12 -0.36
N ILE A 14 -15.81 5.79 0.76
CA ILE A 14 -16.59 6.97 1.15
C ILE A 14 -15.72 8.20 0.97
N CYS A 15 -16.22 9.19 0.25
CA CYS A 15 -15.59 10.50 0.11
C CYS A 15 -16.42 11.54 0.87
N TYR A 16 -15.77 12.24 1.81
CA TYR A 16 -16.30 13.43 2.44
C TYR A 16 -15.70 14.67 1.78
N ASN A 17 -16.53 15.40 1.03
CA ASN A 17 -16.13 16.66 0.44
C ASN A 17 -16.22 17.76 1.50
N LYS A 18 -15.06 18.32 1.88
CA LYS A 18 -15.01 19.31 2.98
C LYS A 18 -15.61 20.65 2.58
N THR A 19 -15.47 21.05 1.31
CA THR A 19 -15.96 22.33 0.81
C THR A 19 -17.48 22.42 0.93
N ASP A 20 -18.17 21.38 0.49
CA ASP A 20 -19.64 21.36 0.44
C ASP A 20 -20.27 20.62 1.63
N SER A 21 -19.44 20.04 2.51
CA SER A 21 -19.88 19.20 3.63
C SER A 21 -20.78 18.03 3.20
N THR A 22 -20.49 17.43 2.04
CA THR A 22 -21.28 16.33 1.47
C THR A 22 -20.54 15.00 1.54
N TRP A 23 -21.32 13.92 1.55
CA TRP A 23 -20.81 12.55 1.54
C TRP A 23 -21.19 11.87 0.24
N LYS A 24 -20.23 11.19 -0.38
CA LYS A 24 -20.43 10.32 -1.54
C LYS A 24 -19.90 8.94 -1.23
N ILE A 25 -20.58 7.92 -1.73
CA ILE A 25 -20.15 6.53 -1.62
C ILE A 25 -19.96 6.03 -3.04
N PHE A 26 -18.81 5.43 -3.32
CA PHE A 26 -18.53 4.77 -4.57
C PHE A 26 -18.36 3.28 -4.33
N THR A 27 -18.97 2.49 -5.21
CA THR A 27 -19.07 1.04 -5.14
C THR A 27 -18.67 0.42 -6.48
N THR A 28 -18.81 -0.90 -6.61
CA THR A 28 -18.66 -1.60 -7.88
C THR A 28 -19.63 -1.11 -8.96
N ILE A 29 -20.78 -0.53 -8.59
CA ILE A 29 -21.72 0.08 -9.54
C ILE A 29 -21.12 1.33 -10.18
N ASP A 30 -20.26 2.03 -9.45
CA ASP A 30 -19.65 3.29 -9.87
C ASP A 30 -18.31 3.09 -10.60
N GLY A 31 -17.79 1.86 -10.59
CA GLY A 31 -16.55 1.50 -11.30
C GLY A 31 -15.44 0.92 -10.41
N LEU A 32 -15.65 0.74 -9.10
CA LEU A 32 -14.65 0.04 -8.28
C LEU A 32 -14.53 -1.44 -8.70
N PRO A 33 -13.32 -2.04 -8.68
CA PRO A 33 -13.15 -3.48 -8.89
C PRO A 33 -13.83 -4.32 -7.80
N SER A 34 -13.79 -3.84 -6.56
CA SER A 34 -14.38 -4.51 -5.39
C SER A 34 -14.87 -3.50 -4.36
N ASN A 35 -15.91 -3.87 -3.61
CA ASN A 35 -16.38 -3.08 -2.46
C ASN A 35 -15.54 -3.32 -1.19
N ASP A 36 -14.63 -4.29 -1.20
CA ASP A 36 -13.65 -4.52 -0.15
C ASP A 36 -12.41 -3.64 -0.39
N VAL A 37 -12.44 -2.43 0.17
CA VAL A 37 -11.38 -1.42 0.04
C VAL A 37 -10.38 -1.57 1.19
N ARG A 38 -9.09 -1.68 0.85
CA ARG A 38 -8.03 -2.04 1.79
C ARG A 38 -6.96 -0.97 1.94
N SER A 39 -6.76 -0.17 0.90
CA SER A 39 -5.84 0.97 0.94
C SER A 39 -6.38 2.12 0.09
N VAL A 40 -6.07 3.34 0.53
CA VAL A 40 -6.38 4.57 -0.19
C VAL A 40 -5.13 5.43 -0.15
N PHE A 41 -4.69 5.89 -1.32
CA PHE A 41 -3.57 6.79 -1.48
C PHE A 41 -4.03 7.99 -2.32
N ILE A 42 -3.72 9.20 -1.87
CA ILE A 42 -4.15 10.44 -2.53
C ILE A 42 -2.90 11.19 -2.95
N GLU A 43 -2.82 11.52 -4.23
CA GLU A 43 -1.75 12.35 -4.78
C GLU A 43 -1.98 13.85 -4.50
N GLU A 44 -0.90 14.63 -4.61
CA GLU A 44 -0.96 16.08 -4.44
C GLU A 44 -1.91 16.76 -5.44
N ASP A 45 -2.03 16.22 -6.65
CA ASP A 45 -2.92 16.71 -7.70
C ASP A 45 -4.40 16.35 -7.45
N GLY A 46 -4.69 15.52 -6.44
CA GLY A 46 -6.02 15.05 -6.09
C GLY A 46 -6.41 13.72 -6.72
N THR A 47 -5.55 13.09 -7.52
CA THR A 47 -5.76 11.72 -8.02
C THR A 47 -5.83 10.75 -6.84
N VAL A 48 -6.85 9.89 -6.83
CA VAL A 48 -7.07 8.92 -5.75
C VAL A 48 -6.86 7.51 -6.25
N TRP A 49 -5.89 6.83 -5.64
CA TRP A 49 -5.59 5.42 -5.86
C TRP A 49 -6.24 4.59 -4.76
N ILE A 50 -6.97 3.56 -5.16
CA ILE A 50 -7.75 2.71 -4.27
C ILE A 50 -7.33 1.27 -4.49
N GLY A 51 -6.73 0.68 -3.46
CA GLY A 51 -6.43 -0.72 -3.43
C GLY A 51 -7.61 -1.50 -2.90
N THR A 52 -8.10 -2.44 -3.69
CA THR A 52 -9.24 -3.28 -3.35
C THR A 52 -8.83 -4.76 -3.30
N LYS A 53 -9.76 -5.62 -2.89
CA LYS A 53 -9.58 -7.07 -2.95
C LYS A 53 -9.34 -7.59 -4.38
N ASP A 54 -9.87 -6.92 -5.40
CA ASP A 54 -9.89 -7.42 -6.78
C ASP A 54 -9.12 -6.50 -7.75
N GLY A 55 -8.24 -5.63 -7.25
CA GLY A 55 -7.36 -4.77 -8.06
C GLY A 55 -7.31 -3.31 -7.60
N VAL A 56 -6.71 -2.46 -8.45
CA VAL A 56 -6.53 -1.03 -8.20
C VAL A 56 -7.55 -0.22 -9.00
N ALA A 57 -8.22 0.73 -8.35
CA ALA A 57 -9.02 1.78 -8.99
C ALA A 57 -8.31 3.13 -8.88
N ILE A 58 -8.37 3.94 -9.93
CA ILE A 58 -7.79 5.28 -9.98
C ILE A 58 -8.91 6.25 -10.32
N PHE A 59 -9.09 7.29 -9.50
CA PHE A 59 -10.09 8.32 -9.71
C PHE A 59 -9.40 9.67 -9.94
N ASP A 60 -9.62 10.26 -11.12
CA ASP A 60 -9.03 11.55 -11.51
C ASP A 60 -9.92 12.77 -11.16
N GLY A 61 -10.95 12.55 -10.35
CA GLY A 61 -11.97 13.55 -10.03
C GLY A 61 -13.20 13.48 -10.93
N THR A 62 -13.09 12.79 -12.07
CA THR A 62 -14.19 12.62 -13.03
C THR A 62 -14.53 11.17 -13.31
N ASP A 63 -13.54 10.37 -13.71
CA ASP A 63 -13.73 9.00 -14.18
C ASP A 63 -12.88 8.01 -13.38
N TRP A 64 -13.32 6.74 -13.40
CA TRP A 64 -12.60 5.62 -12.83
C TRP A 64 -11.77 4.91 -13.90
N LYS A 65 -10.49 4.65 -13.60
CA LYS A 65 -9.61 3.79 -14.38
C LYS A 65 -9.20 2.59 -13.54
N ILE A 66 -9.10 1.42 -14.16
CA ILE A 66 -8.69 0.20 -13.49
C ILE A 66 -7.28 -0.18 -13.92
N LEU A 67 -6.40 -0.38 -12.94
CA LEU A 67 -5.06 -0.92 -13.17
C LEU A 67 -5.06 -2.39 -12.74
N ASN A 68 -4.88 -3.27 -13.73
CA ASN A 68 -4.80 -4.71 -13.52
C ASN A 68 -3.34 -5.14 -13.38
N ILE A 69 -2.93 -5.53 -12.17
CA ILE A 69 -1.61 -6.06 -11.89
C ILE A 69 -1.65 -7.57 -12.09
N LEU A 70 -1.40 -8.06 -13.31
CA LEU A 70 -1.51 -9.48 -13.64
C LEU A 70 -0.18 -10.22 -13.38
N TYR A 71 -0.22 -11.26 -12.56
CA TYR A 71 0.88 -12.23 -12.40
C TYR A 71 0.31 -13.63 -12.13
N ASP A 72 1.14 -14.66 -12.33
CA ASP A 72 0.73 -16.08 -12.38
C ASP A 72 0.37 -16.68 -10.99
N HIS A 73 -0.45 -15.99 -10.21
CA HIS A 73 -0.96 -16.48 -8.93
C HIS A 73 -2.49 -16.63 -8.99
N HIS A 74 -2.97 -17.70 -8.37
CA HIS A 74 -4.38 -18.10 -8.36
C HIS A 74 -5.29 -17.24 -7.47
N ASP A 75 -4.73 -16.28 -6.72
CA ASP A 75 -5.51 -15.38 -5.87
C ASP A 75 -5.86 -14.07 -6.60
N PRO A 76 -7.00 -13.42 -6.29
CA PRO A 76 -7.33 -12.12 -6.85
C PRO A 76 -6.26 -11.10 -6.45
N ASN A 77 -6.07 -10.06 -7.27
CA ASN A 77 -5.09 -8.98 -7.12
C ASN A 77 -5.39 -8.10 -5.88
N GLN A 78 -5.24 -8.69 -4.71
CA GLN A 78 -5.55 -8.08 -3.42
C GLN A 78 -4.50 -7.03 -3.09
N ILE A 79 -4.88 -5.76 -3.15
CA ILE A 79 -3.98 -4.64 -2.93
C ILE A 79 -4.11 -4.16 -1.48
N TYR A 80 -3.10 -4.43 -0.68
CA TYR A 80 -3.08 -4.11 0.74
C TYR A 80 -2.40 -2.78 1.06
N ALA A 81 -1.45 -2.36 0.22
CA ALA A 81 -0.73 -1.12 0.38
C ALA A 81 -0.53 -0.45 -0.97
N ILE A 82 -0.57 0.88 -0.97
CA ILE A 82 -0.21 1.73 -2.10
C ILE A 82 0.69 2.84 -1.55
N TYR A 83 1.80 3.10 -2.22
CA TYR A 83 2.71 4.17 -1.89
C TYR A 83 3.36 4.72 -3.15
N LYS A 84 3.56 6.03 -3.23
CA LYS A 84 4.35 6.66 -4.29
C LYS A 84 5.68 7.08 -3.69
N ASP A 85 6.78 6.58 -4.25
CA ASP A 85 8.10 7.00 -3.78
C ASP A 85 8.44 8.43 -4.22
N SER A 86 9.50 8.97 -3.63
CA SER A 86 10.04 10.30 -3.92
C SER A 86 10.45 10.52 -5.38
N LYS A 87 10.64 9.46 -6.16
CA LYS A 87 10.97 9.50 -7.60
C LYS A 87 9.72 9.41 -8.48
N GLY A 88 8.55 9.19 -7.87
CA GLY A 88 7.26 9.13 -8.52
C GLY A 88 6.84 7.73 -8.97
N LEU A 89 7.59 6.68 -8.61
CA LEU A 89 7.20 5.31 -8.91
C LEU A 89 6.10 4.87 -7.93
N MET A 90 5.04 4.29 -8.46
CA MET A 90 3.97 3.71 -7.64
C MET A 90 4.38 2.31 -7.19
N TRP A 91 4.19 2.01 -5.92
CA TRP A 91 4.43 0.73 -5.28
C TRP A 91 3.12 0.16 -4.74
N PHE A 92 2.90 -1.12 -4.99
CA PHE A 92 1.72 -1.86 -4.54
C PHE A 92 2.14 -3.08 -3.73
N GLY A 93 1.50 -3.27 -2.58
CA GLY A 93 1.67 -4.45 -1.73
C GLY A 93 0.58 -5.48 -1.99
N LEU A 94 0.96 -6.70 -2.36
CA LEU A 94 0.04 -7.80 -2.69
C LEU A 94 0.33 -9.05 -1.84
N VAL A 95 -0.47 -10.11 -2.05
CA VAL A 95 -0.15 -11.45 -1.53
C VAL A 95 0.86 -12.12 -2.46
N GLY A 96 2.04 -12.41 -1.95
CA GLY A 96 3.11 -13.09 -2.69
C GLY A 96 3.92 -12.19 -3.61
N ALA A 97 3.58 -10.90 -3.71
CA ALA A 97 4.31 -9.96 -4.56
C ALA A 97 4.29 -8.51 -4.01
N ILE A 98 5.28 -7.76 -4.46
CA ILE A 98 5.31 -6.30 -4.51
C ILE A 98 5.34 -5.92 -5.99
N ALA A 99 4.53 -4.96 -6.41
CA ALA A 99 4.51 -4.49 -7.79
C ALA A 99 4.91 -3.01 -7.87
N THR A 100 5.57 -2.61 -8.94
CA THR A 100 5.79 -1.20 -9.27
C THR A 100 5.02 -0.80 -10.52
N PHE A 101 4.72 0.49 -10.67
CA PHE A 101 4.14 1.07 -11.87
C PHE A 101 4.70 2.47 -12.13
N ASP A 102 5.28 2.67 -13.31
CA ASP A 102 5.89 3.95 -13.72
C ASP A 102 4.97 4.86 -14.55
N GLY A 103 3.71 4.45 -14.72
CA GLY A 103 2.74 5.09 -15.61
C GLY A 103 2.52 4.32 -16.92
N ASN A 104 3.42 3.41 -17.29
CA ASN A 104 3.33 2.60 -18.49
C ASN A 104 3.45 1.10 -18.17
N ASP A 105 4.53 0.73 -17.47
CA ASP A 105 4.94 -0.66 -17.28
C ASP A 105 4.81 -1.07 -15.81
N ILE A 106 4.54 -2.36 -15.61
CA ILE A 106 4.46 -3.00 -14.29
C ILE A 106 5.64 -3.96 -14.12
N GLU A 107 6.36 -3.83 -13.02
CA GLU A 107 7.37 -4.81 -12.59
C GLU A 107 6.91 -5.53 -11.33
N ILE A 108 7.21 -6.83 -11.23
CA ILE A 108 6.75 -7.70 -10.14
C ILE A 108 7.94 -8.29 -9.40
N PHE A 109 7.96 -8.12 -8.08
CA PHE A 109 8.93 -8.70 -7.16
C PHE A 109 8.24 -9.71 -6.25
N PHE A 110 8.56 -11.00 -6.40
CA PHE A 110 7.95 -12.06 -5.60
C PHE A 110 8.47 -12.06 -4.16
N ILE A 111 7.57 -12.27 -3.21
CA ILE A 111 7.84 -12.34 -1.77
C ILE A 111 7.15 -13.55 -1.13
N ASP A 112 7.66 -14.06 0.00
CA ASP A 112 6.97 -15.08 0.81
C ASP A 112 6.11 -14.43 1.91
N GLY A 113 4.94 -13.94 1.52
CA GLY A 113 3.99 -13.35 2.47
C GLY A 113 3.10 -12.31 1.82
N ARG A 114 2.44 -11.51 2.64
CA ARG A 114 1.57 -10.43 2.19
C ARG A 114 2.21 -9.09 2.54
N CYS A 115 2.43 -8.24 1.55
CA CYS A 115 2.93 -6.88 1.80
C CYS A 115 1.78 -5.99 2.29
N THR A 116 1.78 -5.66 3.58
CA THR A 116 0.68 -4.93 4.25
C THR A 116 0.95 -3.44 4.41
N GLN A 117 2.21 -3.01 4.27
CA GLN A 117 2.60 -1.62 4.44
C GLN A 117 3.87 -1.32 3.63
N ILE A 118 3.92 -0.11 3.08
CA ILE A 118 5.03 0.41 2.30
C ILE A 118 5.31 1.84 2.78
N PHE A 119 6.58 2.18 2.97
CA PHE A 119 7.03 3.54 3.28
C PHE A 119 8.47 3.75 2.81
N GLU A 120 8.91 5.00 2.78
CA GLU A 120 10.26 5.41 2.36
C GLU A 120 10.95 6.15 3.50
N ASP A 121 12.25 5.94 3.69
CA ASP A 121 13.09 6.72 4.60
C ASP A 121 13.74 7.93 3.93
N SER A 122 14.40 8.80 4.71
CA SER A 122 15.06 10.00 4.18
C SER A 122 16.22 9.72 3.21
N LEU A 123 16.72 8.49 3.18
CA LEU A 123 17.77 8.04 2.27
C LEU A 123 17.21 7.43 0.98
N HIS A 124 15.88 7.48 0.78
CA HIS A 124 15.17 6.90 -0.35
C HIS A 124 15.25 5.37 -0.41
N THR A 125 15.44 4.72 0.74
CA THR A 125 15.25 3.28 0.87
C THR A 125 13.78 3.00 1.08
N MET A 126 13.24 2.10 0.27
CA MET A 126 11.88 1.61 0.40
C MET A 126 11.82 0.51 1.44
N TRP A 127 10.82 0.54 2.31
CA TRP A 127 10.59 -0.42 3.38
C TRP A 127 9.22 -1.08 3.23
N PHE A 128 9.17 -2.39 3.43
CA PHE A 128 7.98 -3.21 3.17
C PHE A 128 7.71 -4.14 4.34
N ASN A 129 6.59 -3.94 5.04
CA ASN A 129 6.11 -4.94 5.99
C ASN A 129 5.47 -6.10 5.23
N ILE A 130 6.02 -7.31 5.36
CA ILE A 130 5.50 -8.51 4.69
C ILE A 130 4.92 -9.56 5.67
N GLU A 131 4.42 -9.10 6.82
CA GLU A 131 3.92 -9.87 7.98
C GLU A 131 4.98 -10.69 8.72
N LYS A 132 5.76 -11.48 7.99
CA LYS A 132 6.78 -12.39 8.54
C LYS A 132 8.14 -11.73 8.72
N ALA A 133 8.36 -10.60 8.03
CA ALA A 133 9.62 -9.88 8.01
C ALA A 133 9.38 -8.42 7.58
N LEU A 134 10.41 -7.61 7.75
CA LEU A 134 10.50 -6.28 7.17
C LEU A 134 11.55 -6.32 6.06
N LEU A 135 11.17 -5.99 4.83
CA LEU A 135 12.12 -5.88 3.72
C LEU A 135 12.55 -4.43 3.53
N SER A 136 13.76 -4.22 3.03
CA SER A 136 14.20 -2.93 2.50
C SER A 136 14.75 -3.06 1.08
N PHE A 137 14.57 -2.05 0.25
CA PHE A 137 15.12 -1.95 -1.10
C PHE A 137 15.72 -0.57 -1.33
N ASN A 138 17.01 -0.51 -1.63
CA ASN A 138 17.75 0.75 -1.83
C ASN A 138 17.83 1.19 -3.30
N GLY A 139 17.06 0.57 -4.19
CA GLY A 139 17.13 0.77 -5.64
C GLY A 139 18.10 -0.18 -6.36
N VAL A 140 18.88 -0.97 -5.63
CA VAL A 140 19.86 -1.93 -6.20
C VAL A 140 19.64 -3.33 -5.64
N GLU A 141 19.52 -3.46 -4.32
CA GLU A 141 19.42 -4.74 -3.65
C GLU A 141 18.30 -4.77 -2.62
N TRP A 142 17.74 -5.97 -2.45
CA TRP A 142 16.77 -6.30 -1.42
C TRP A 142 17.47 -6.84 -0.18
N LYS A 143 17.04 -6.40 0.99
CA LYS A 143 17.51 -6.91 2.27
C LYS A 143 16.34 -7.30 3.16
N THR A 144 16.46 -8.44 3.80
CA THR A 144 15.50 -8.91 4.79
C THR A 144 15.97 -8.53 6.18
N HIS A 145 15.09 -7.88 6.93
CA HIS A 145 15.28 -7.56 8.34
C HIS A 145 14.34 -8.40 9.17
N MET A 146 14.86 -8.92 10.28
CA MET A 146 14.16 -9.85 11.18
C MET A 146 13.71 -11.13 10.46
N GLU A 147 14.67 -11.98 10.07
CA GLU A 147 14.36 -13.32 9.57
C GLU A 147 13.81 -14.21 10.69
N LYS A 148 12.63 -14.81 10.45
CA LYS A 148 12.05 -15.97 11.17
C LYS A 148 12.47 -16.09 12.65
N PRO A 149 11.88 -15.33 13.57
CA PRO A 149 11.91 -15.69 14.99
C PRO A 149 11.03 -16.92 15.21
N PRO A 150 11.27 -17.74 16.24
CA PRO A 150 10.51 -18.96 16.47
C PRO A 150 9.01 -18.63 16.64
N TYR A 151 8.24 -19.01 15.63
CA TYR A 151 6.79 -19.22 15.58
C TYR A 151 5.80 -18.07 15.88
N PHE A 152 6.19 -16.88 16.36
CA PHE A 152 5.16 -15.90 16.81
C PHE A 152 5.40 -14.39 16.61
N MET A 153 6.40 -13.92 15.85
CA MET A 153 6.44 -12.48 15.54
C MET A 153 5.83 -12.20 14.18
N TYR A 154 4.54 -11.88 14.17
CA TYR A 154 3.96 -11.11 13.09
C TYR A 154 4.30 -9.63 13.32
N VAL A 155 4.72 -8.95 12.27
CA VAL A 155 4.80 -7.48 12.25
C VAL A 155 3.42 -6.96 11.85
N PHE A 156 2.74 -6.32 12.79
CA PHE A 156 1.40 -5.78 12.55
C PHE A 156 1.45 -4.47 11.79
N SER A 157 2.35 -3.59 12.20
CA SER A 157 2.61 -2.31 11.57
C SER A 157 4.05 -1.89 11.83
N ALA A 158 4.59 -1.11 10.91
CA ALA A 158 5.87 -0.43 11.07
C ALA A 158 5.68 1.04 10.67
N VAL A 159 6.20 1.97 11.47
CA VAL A 159 6.16 3.40 11.15
C VAL A 159 7.54 3.98 11.29
N ILE A 160 7.89 4.92 10.41
CA ILE A 160 9.16 5.64 10.46
C ILE A 160 8.93 7.05 11.04
N ASP A 161 9.80 7.47 11.95
CA ASP A 161 9.76 8.84 12.47
C ASP A 161 10.68 9.79 11.70
N LYS A 162 10.62 11.09 12.04
CA LYS A 162 11.37 12.15 11.36
C LYS A 162 12.90 12.05 11.49
N ASN A 163 13.41 11.17 12.35
CA ASN A 163 14.84 10.91 12.52
C ASN A 163 15.22 9.54 11.91
N ASP A 164 14.38 8.99 11.05
CA ASP A 164 14.54 7.70 10.40
C ASP A 164 14.68 6.50 11.34
N VAL A 165 14.05 6.58 12.51
CA VAL A 165 13.88 5.43 13.39
C VAL A 165 12.61 4.68 12.98
N ILE A 166 12.75 3.40 12.64
CA ILE A 166 11.62 2.53 12.35
C ILE A 166 11.13 1.92 13.66
N TRP A 167 9.86 2.16 13.97
CA TRP A 167 9.13 1.59 15.09
C TRP A 167 8.24 0.46 14.61
N ILE A 168 8.36 -0.71 15.22
CA ILE A 168 7.71 -1.94 14.76
C ILE A 168 6.88 -2.51 15.89
N GLU A 169 5.58 -2.67 15.64
CA GLU A 169 4.69 -3.37 16.53
C GLU A 169 4.68 -4.87 16.21
N SER A 170 4.93 -5.69 17.24
CA SER A 170 4.85 -7.15 17.16
C SER A 170 4.06 -7.71 18.34
N PHE A 171 3.68 -8.99 18.26
CA PHE A 171 2.99 -9.71 19.35
C PHE A 171 3.66 -9.61 20.73
N LEU A 172 4.98 -9.40 20.80
CA LEU A 172 5.72 -9.44 22.07
C LEU A 172 6.07 -8.05 22.61
N ARG A 173 6.42 -7.12 21.71
CA ARG A 173 6.93 -5.79 22.06
C ARG A 173 6.95 -4.85 20.87
N ILE A 174 7.13 -3.57 21.17
CA ILE A 174 7.58 -2.58 20.20
C ILE A 174 9.11 -2.70 20.06
N LEU A 175 9.58 -2.76 18.83
CA LEU A 175 10.99 -2.70 18.46
C LEU A 175 11.29 -1.37 17.78
N SER A 176 12.52 -0.89 17.91
CA SER A 176 13.00 0.26 17.16
C SER A 176 14.42 0.05 16.66
N PHE A 177 14.72 0.50 15.45
CA PHE A 177 16.09 0.58 14.96
C PHE A 177 16.29 1.76 14.02
N ASP A 178 17.53 2.23 13.93
CA ASP A 178 17.97 3.30 13.05
C ASP A 178 18.25 2.74 11.65
N THR A 179 17.82 3.45 10.62
CA THR A 179 18.05 3.06 9.22
C THR A 179 19.41 3.53 8.70
N THR A 180 20.09 4.43 9.42
CA THR A 180 21.40 5.01 9.06
C THR A 180 22.60 4.14 9.46
#